data_AF-C6XEV2-F1
#
_entry.id   AF-C6XEV2-F1
#
_cell.length_a   1.000
_cell.length_b   1.000
_cell.length_c   1.000
_cell.angle_alpha   90.00
_cell.angle_beta   90.00
_cell.angle_gamma   90.00
#
_symmetry.space_group_name_H-M   'P 1'
#
loop_
_entity.id
_entity.type
_entity.pdbx_description
1 polymer ?
#
loop_
_entity_poly.entity_id
_entity_poly.type
_entity_poly.pdbx_seq_one_letter_code
_entity_poly.pdbx_strand_id
1 'polypeptide(L)' 'MDTHFDASQLTVVPLMSRTKFAQHVGVTEDTVTGWINKGYLPVVEIGKYRLVNLALVTKNALEQSFYE' A
#
# COMPACT_ATOMS: atom_id res chain seq x y z
N MET A 1 -25.55 6.94 -14.56
CA MET A 1 -24.27 7.46 -15.07
C MET A 1 -23.22 6.63 -14.39
N ASP A 2 -22.94 5.45 -14.96
CA ASP A 2 -22.05 4.47 -14.35
C ASP A 2 -20.63 4.94 -14.60
N THR A 3 -20.06 5.66 -13.64
CA THR A 3 -18.62 5.97 -13.63
C THR A 3 -17.88 4.67 -13.39
N HIS A 4 -17.70 3.88 -14.46
CA HIS A 4 -16.74 2.79 -14.48
C HIS A 4 -15.36 3.43 -14.34
N PHE A 5 -14.85 3.44 -13.11
CA PHE A 5 -13.47 3.81 -12.83
C PHE A 5 -12.56 2.76 -13.46
N ASP A 6 -12.02 3.06 -14.63
CA ASP A 6 -11.04 2.21 -15.30
C ASP A 6 -9.66 2.43 -14.66
N ALA A 7 -9.38 1.62 -13.64
CA ALA A 7 -8.13 1.64 -12.90
C ALA A 7 -6.89 1.29 -13.77
N SER A 8 -7.07 0.84 -15.02
CA SER A 8 -5.96 0.49 -15.92
C SER A 8 -5.17 1.71 -16.41
N GLN A 9 -5.71 2.92 -16.27
CA GLN A 9 -5.09 4.20 -16.67
C GLN A 9 -4.14 4.77 -15.61
N LEU A 10 -4.21 4.31 -14.36
CA LEU A 10 -3.23 4.68 -13.34
C LEU A 10 -1.98 3.82 -13.57
N THR A 11 -0.80 4.44 -13.70
CA THR A 11 0.47 3.72 -13.66
C THR A 11 0.64 3.15 -12.25
N VAL A 12 0.00 2.01 -11.98
CA VAL A 12 0.01 1.38 -10.66
C VAL A 12 1.37 0.73 -10.49
N VAL A 13 2.27 1.41 -9.79
CA VAL A 13 3.47 0.76 -9.24
C VAL A 13 2.94 -0.22 -8.18
N PRO A 14 2.96 -1.54 -8.41
CA PRO A 14 2.28 -2.49 -7.52
C PRO A 14 3.04 -2.68 -6.21
N LEU A 15 4.34 -2.36 -6.19
CA LEU A 15 5.25 -2.55 -5.07
C LEU A 15 6.05 -1.27 -4.80
N MET A 16 6.13 -0.85 -3.55
CA MET A 16 6.85 0.37 -3.16
C MET A 16 7.86 0.09 -2.04
N SER A 17 9.02 0.74 -2.08
CA SER A 17 9.96 0.67 -0.96
C SER A 17 9.37 1.31 0.29
N ARG A 18 9.78 0.84 1.48
CA ARG A 18 9.31 1.39 2.77
C ARG A 18 9.60 2.88 2.90
N THR A 19 10.80 3.32 2.51
CA THR A 19 11.22 4.72 2.51
C THR A 19 10.29 5.58 1.65
N LYS A 20 10.01 5.15 0.42
CA LYS A 20 9.14 5.91 -0.50
C LYS A 20 7.70 5.91 0.00
N PHE A 21 7.22 4.78 0.51
CA PHE A 21 5.89 4.69 1.11
C PHE A 21 5.74 5.63 2.31
N ALA A 22 6.72 5.65 3.21
CA ALA A 22 6.75 6.55 4.36
C ALA A 22 6.66 8.03 3.94
N GLN A 23 7.42 8.42 2.91
CA GLN A 23 7.36 9.77 2.32
C GLN A 23 5.97 10.11 1.76
N HIS A 24 5.31 9.18 1.08
CA HIS A 24 3.98 9.42 0.49
C HIS A 24 2.88 9.53 1.55
N VAL A 25 3.01 8.78 2.64
CA VAL A 25 2.02 8.75 3.74
C VAL A 25 2.31 9.83 4.80
N GLY A 26 3.46 10.49 4.75
CA GLY A 26 3.84 11.55 5.70
C GLY A 26 4.28 11.03 7.06
N VAL A 27 4.91 9.85 7.11
CA VAL A 27 5.43 9.21 8.34
C VAL A 27 6.92 8.86 8.20
N THR A 28 7.53 8.40 9.30
CA THR A 28 8.93 7.92 9.26
C THR A 28 9.04 6.49 8.72
N GLU A 29 10.20 6.12 8.16
CA GLU A 29 10.45 4.73 7.73
C GLU A 29 10.38 3.75 8.92
N ASP A 30 10.76 4.18 10.13
CA ASP A 30 10.67 3.37 11.35
C ASP A 30 9.22 3.05 11.71
N THR A 31 8.31 4.02 11.55
CA THR A 31 6.86 3.80 11.72
C THR A 31 6.36 2.73 10.76
N VAL A 32 6.70 2.83 9.48
CA VAL A 32 6.33 1.83 8.45
C VAL A 32 6.94 0.47 8.76
N THR A 33 8.19 0.43 9.23
CA THR A 33 8.87 -0.80 9.66
C THR A 33 8.14 -1.44 10.85
N GLY A 34 7.69 -0.64 11.81
CA GLY A 34 6.83 -1.09 12.91
C GLY A 34 5.52 -1.70 12.42
N TRP A 35 4.84 -1.07 11.45
CA TRP A 35 3.61 -1.62 10.86
C TRP A 35 3.85 -2.96 10.15
N ILE A 36 4.93 -3.07 9.38
CA ILE A 36 5.30 -4.32 8.70
C ILE A 36 5.59 -5.43 9.71
N ASN A 37 6.39 -5.13 10.74
CA ASN A 37 6.75 -6.13 11.75
C ASN A 37 5.53 -6.58 12.59
N LYS A 38 4.51 -5.73 12.73
CA LYS A 38 3.23 -6.06 13.37
C LYS A 38 2.21 -6.73 12.43
N GLY A 39 2.53 -6.87 11.13
CA GLY A 39 1.64 -7.47 10.13
C GLY A 39 0.50 -6.56 9.67
N TYR A 40 0.58 -5.25 9.89
CA TYR A 40 -0.47 -4.30 9.50
C TYR A 40 -0.41 -3.89 8.02
N LEU A 41 0.75 -4.04 7.39
CA LEU A 41 0.93 -3.76 5.97
C LEU A 41 1.23 -5.04 5.19
N PRO A 42 0.56 -5.25 4.05
CA PRO A 42 0.92 -6.33 3.15
C PRO A 42 2.27 -6.03 2.48
N VAL A 43 3.16 -7.03 2.47
CA VAL A 43 4.51 -6.92 1.89
C VAL A 43 4.82 -8.09 0.97
N VAL A 44 5.69 -7.84 -0.01
CA VAL A 44 6.30 -8.88 -0.86
C VAL A 44 7.80 -8.85 -0.65
N GLU A 45 8.39 -10.04 -0.46
CA GLU A 45 9.83 -10.21 -0.36
C GLU A 45 10.43 -10.43 -1.75
N ILE A 46 11.39 -9.58 -2.12
CA ILE A 46 12.17 -9.71 -3.36
C ILE A 46 13.65 -9.65 -2.99
N GLY A 47 14.31 -10.81 -2.99
CA GLY A 47 15.65 -10.95 -2.45
C GLY A 47 15.69 -10.56 -0.98
N LYS A 48 16.58 -9.63 -0.61
CA LYS A 48 16.71 -9.13 0.77
C LYS A 48 15.76 -7.98 1.14
N TYR A 49 14.91 -7.54 0.20
CA TYR A 49 14.06 -6.37 0.39
C TYR A 49 12.61 -6.77 0.67
N ARG A 50 12.00 -6.10 1.66
CA ARG A 50 10.56 -6.14 1.93
C ARG A 50 9.93 -4.88 1.31
N LEU A 51 9.11 -5.07 0.27
CA LEU A 51 8.40 -3.98 -0.41
C LEU A 51 6.93 -3.98 0.00
N VAL A 52 6.35 -2.81 0.18
CA VAL A 52 4.92 -2.64 0.47
C VAL A 52 4.13 -3.01 -0.79
N ASN A 53 3.16 -3.92 -0.64
CA ASN A 53 2.27 -4.33 -1.71
C ASN A 53 1.13 -3.32 -1.87
N LEU A 54 1.34 -2.32 -2.73
CA LEU A 54 0.36 -1.27 -2.96
C LEU A 54 -0.92 -1.79 -3.61
N ALA A 55 -0.84 -2.82 -4.45
CA ALA A 55 -2.04 -3.40 -5.05
C ALA A 55 -3.02 -3.92 -3.97
N LEU A 56 -2.49 -4.62 -2.95
CA LEU A 56 -3.32 -5.12 -1.86
C LEU A 56 -3.74 -4.02 -0.88
N VAL A 57 -2.89 -3.02 -0.63
CA VAL A 57 -3.27 -1.82 0.15
C VAL A 57 -4.46 -1.12 -0.51
N THR A 58 -4.38 -0.84 -1.82
CA THR A 58 -5.44 -0.18 -2.58
C THR A 58 -6.72 -1.00 -2.57
N LYS A 59 -6.64 -2.32 -2.80
CA LYS A 59 -7.80 -3.21 -2.73
C LYS A 59 -8.47 -3.13 -1.36
N ASN A 60 -7.71 -3.31 -0.28
CA ASN A 60 -8.24 -3.28 1.09
C ASN A 60 -8.85 -1.92 1.44
N ALA A 61 -8.24 -0.82 0.99
CA ALA A 61 -8.76 0.52 1.22
C ALA A 61 -10.08 0.78 0.49
N LEU A 62 -10.26 0.24 -0.71
CA LEU A 62 -11.51 0.36 -1.47
C LEU A 62 -12.62 -0.54 -0.92
N GLU A 63 -12.27 -1.67 -0.31
CA GLU A 63 -13.23 -2.61 0.31
C GLU A 63 -13.66 -2.18 1.72
N GLN A 64 -12.91 -1.28 2.37
CA GLN A 64 -13.28 -0.77 3.69
C GLN A 64 -14.56 0.07 3.62
N SER A 65 -15.57 -0.38 4.35
CA SER A 65 -16.79 0.39 4.61
C SER A 65 -16.55 1.31 5.81
N PHE A 66 -17.18 2.49 5.82
CA PHE A 66 -17.24 3.28 7.05
C PHE A 66 -18.02 2.50 8.12
N TYR A 67 -17.54 2.53 9.36
CA TYR A 67 -18.32 2.04 10.49
C TYR A 67 -19.56 2.95 10.66
N GLU A 68 -20.76 2.35 10.76
CA GLU A 68 -21.99 3.04 11.18
C GLU A 68 -21.91 3.53 12.64
#